data_AF-A0A7W1SQ66-F1
#
_entry.id   AF-A0A7W1SQ66-F1
#
_cell.length_a   1.000
_cell.length_b   1.000
_cell.length_c   1.000
_cell.angle_alpha   90.00
_cell.angle_beta   90.00
_cell.angle_gamma   90.00
#
_symmetry.space_group_name_H-M   'P 1'
#
loop_
_entity.id
_entity.type
_entity.pdbx_description
1 polymer ?
#
loop_
_entity_poly.entity_id
_entity_poly.type
_entity_poly.pdbx_seq_one_letter_code
_entity_poly.pdbx_strand_id
1 'polypeptide(L)' 'MAKIILESWREGLEKISLTKLQVDILGKSLSESKLNVDSLLDDKMVIIEIDNLNLAHEFLKEAEEIGVNCKLLID' A
#
# COMPACT_ATOMS: atom_id res chain seq x y z
N MET A 1 -0.51 11.89 -12.33
CA MET A 1 -1.18 10.74 -11.67
C MET A 1 -0.12 10.02 -10.85
N ALA A 2 -0.45 9.42 -9.70
CA ALA A 2 0.54 8.72 -8.88
C ALA A 2 0.35 7.20 -8.91
N LYS A 3 1.46 6.47 -8.80
CA LYS A 3 1.48 5.02 -8.63
C LYS A 3 2.32 4.66 -7.43
N ILE A 4 1.78 3.84 -6.53
CA ILE A 4 2.53 3.28 -5.42
C ILE A 4 2.82 1.83 -5.71
N ILE A 5 4.10 1.47 -5.71
CA ILE A 5 4.56 0.11 -5.86
C ILE A 5 4.90 -0.41 -4.47
N LEU A 6 4.17 -1.42 -4.01
CA LEU A 6 4.54 -2.22 -2.85
C LEU A 6 5.45 -3.35 -3.34
N GLU A 7 6.73 -3.31 -3.00
CA GLU A 7 7.73 -4.23 -3.51
C GLU A 7 7.93 -5.44 -2.59
N SER A 8 7.96 -5.19 -1.28
CA SER A 8 8.18 -6.22 -0.26
C SER A 8 7.77 -5.70 1.12
N TRP A 9 7.94 -6.53 2.14
CA TRP A 9 7.64 -6.19 3.53
C TRP A 9 8.77 -6.62 4.46
N ARG A 10 8.88 -5.96 5.61
CA ARG A 10 9.87 -6.26 6.66
C ARG A 10 9.24 -7.11 7.76
N GLU A 11 10.07 -7.92 8.41
CA GLU A 11 9.64 -8.76 9.53
C GLU A 11 8.90 -7.92 10.59
N GLY A 12 7.68 -8.35 10.96
CA GLY A 12 6.79 -7.56 11.81
C GLY A 12 5.70 -6.77 11.08
N LEU A 13 5.54 -6.94 9.75
CA LEU A 13 4.43 -6.32 9.01
C LEU A 13 3.07 -6.67 9.64
N GLU A 14 2.34 -5.62 10.01
CA GLU A 14 0.97 -5.76 10.46
C GLU A 14 0.02 -5.83 9.26
N LYS A 15 -0.27 -7.05 8.79
CA LYS A 15 -1.21 -7.34 7.68
C LYS A 15 -2.53 -6.56 7.79
N ILE A 16 -3.06 -6.50 9.01
CA ILE A 16 -4.33 -5.83 9.30
C ILE A 16 -4.17 -4.32 9.12
N SER A 17 -3.05 -3.74 9.58
CA SER A 17 -2.76 -2.31 9.47
C SER A 17 -2.57 -1.88 8.02
N LEU A 18 -1.86 -2.66 7.19
CA LEU A 18 -1.74 -2.37 5.75
C LEU A 18 -3.10 -2.45 5.02
N THR A 19 -3.93 -3.44 5.39
CA THR A 19 -5.28 -3.54 4.83
C THR A 19 -6.12 -2.32 5.21
N LYS A 20 -6.02 -1.89 6.47
CA LYS A 20 -6.75 -0.73 6.99
C LYS A 20 -6.29 0.58 6.35
N LEU A 21 -4.99 0.77 6.16
CA LEU A 21 -4.44 1.96 5.47
C LEU A 21 -5.01 2.12 4.05
N GLN A 22 -5.13 1.02 3.30
CA GLN A 22 -5.72 1.05 1.96
C GLN A 22 -7.22 1.40 1.98
N VAL A 23 -7.96 1.00 3.01
CA VAL A 23 -9.38 1.36 3.16
C VAL A 23 -9.51 2.82 3.60
N ASP A 24 -8.77 3.22 4.63
CA ASP A 24 -8.95 4.52 5.29
C ASP A 24 -8.38 5.68 4.46
N ILE A 25 -7.20 5.52 3.86
CA ILE A 25 -6.53 6.58 3.08
C ILE A 25 -6.94 6.53 1.61
N LEU A 26 -6.95 5.33 1.01
CA LEU A 26 -7.19 5.19 -0.42
C LEU A 26 -8.66 4.93 -0.77
N GLY A 27 -9.53 4.76 0.22
CA GLY A 27 -10.96 4.48 0.01
C GLY A 27 -11.22 3.15 -0.70
N LYS A 28 -10.25 2.23 -0.72
CA LYS A 28 -10.41 0.93 -1.39
C LYS A 28 -11.37 0.04 -0.62
N SER A 29 -11.98 -0.90 -1.33
CA SER A 29 -12.84 -1.89 -0.69
C SER A 29 -12.01 -2.83 0.19
N LEU A 30 -12.58 -3.30 1.30
CA LEU A 30 -11.90 -4.25 2.19
C LEU A 30 -11.43 -5.51 1.46
N SER A 31 -12.21 -5.99 0.49
CA SER A 31 -11.86 -7.17 -0.31
C SER A 31 -10.65 -6.93 -1.20
N GLU A 32 -10.60 -5.77 -1.88
CA GLU A 32 -9.45 -5.36 -2.70
C GLU A 32 -8.20 -5.17 -1.85
N SER A 33 -8.32 -4.45 -0.72
CA SER A 33 -7.22 -4.23 0.21
C SER A 33 -6.65 -5.55 0.74
N LYS A 34 -7.50 -6.53 1.08
CA LYS A 34 -7.04 -7.86 1.51
C LYS A 34 -6.27 -8.58 0.41
N LEU A 35 -6.79 -8.59 -0.82
CA LEU A 35 -6.13 -9.23 -1.96
C LEU A 35 -4.75 -8.64 -2.25
N ASN A 36 -4.62 -7.31 -2.12
CA ASN A 36 -3.36 -6.61 -2.25
C ASN A 36 -2.36 -7.06 -1.18
N VAL A 37 -2.77 -7.09 0.10
CA VAL A 37 -1.88 -7.53 1.17
C VAL A 37 -1.52 -9.02 1.03
N ASP A 38 -2.49 -9.87 0.68
CA ASP A 38 -2.23 -11.30 0.42
C ASP A 38 -1.22 -11.49 -0.71
N SER A 39 -1.35 -10.71 -1.79
CA SER A 39 -0.39 -10.73 -2.90
C SER A 39 1.00 -10.30 -2.46
N LEU A 40 1.10 -9.26 -1.62
CA LEU A 40 2.38 -8.80 -1.08
C LEU A 40 3.04 -9.84 -0.16
N LEU A 41 2.24 -10.58 0.62
CA LEU A 41 2.73 -11.68 1.46
C LEU A 41 3.19 -12.89 0.65
N ASP A 42 2.64 -13.08 -0.55
CA ASP A 42 3.09 -14.06 -1.54
C ASP A 42 4.34 -13.60 -2.34
N ASP A 43 5.04 -12.57 -1.87
CA ASP A 43 6.18 -11.92 -2.53
C ASP A 43 5.85 -11.38 -3.94
N LYS A 44 4.57 -11.05 -4.19
CA LYS A 44 4.14 -10.41 -5.44
C LYS A 44 4.11 -8.90 -5.26
N MET A 45 4.65 -8.19 -6.25
CA MET A 45 4.53 -6.74 -6.30
C MET A 45 3.08 -6.31 -6.49
N VAL A 46 2.67 -5.29 -5.75
CA VAL A 46 1.34 -4.69 -5.88
C VAL A 46 1.48 -3.26 -6.33
N ILE A 47 0.76 -2.90 -7.38
CA ILE A 47 0.74 -1.54 -7.93
C ILE A 47 -0.62 -0.93 -7.62
N ILE A 48 -0.61 0.20 -6.92
CA ILE A 48 -1.80 0.96 -6.57
C ILE A 48 -1.76 2.29 -7.31
N GLU A 49 -2.72 2.48 -8.22
CA GLU A 49 -2.90 3.75 -8.92
C GLU A 49 -3.75 4.70 -8.07
N ILE A 50 -3.29 5.95 -7.92
CA ILE A 50 -3.90 6.97 -7.07
C ILE A 50 -3.94 8.29 -7.84
N ASP A 51 -5.14 8.84 -7.99
CA ASP A 51 -5.33 10.12 -8.70
C ASP A 51 -4.86 11.33 -7.87
N ASN A 52 -4.95 11.22 -6.54
CA ASN A 52 -4.60 12.29 -5.61
C ASN A 52 -3.18 12.10 -5.03
N LEU A 53 -2.27 12.99 -5.44
CA LEU A 53 -0.88 12.98 -4.95
C LEU A 53 -0.75 13.13 -3.44
N ASN A 54 -1.61 13.90 -2.78
CA ASN A 54 -1.54 14.08 -1.33
C ASN A 54 -1.84 12.77 -0.60
N LEU A 55 -2.89 12.04 -1.04
CA LEU A 55 -3.21 10.72 -0.50
C LEU A 55 -2.10 9.71 -0.79
N ALA A 56 -1.47 9.81 -1.97
CA ALA A 56 -0.37 8.92 -2.32
C ALA A 56 0.85 9.14 -1.40
N HIS A 57 1.19 10.39 -1.09
CA HIS A 57 2.26 10.70 -0.14
C HIS A 57 1.93 10.26 1.28
N GLU A 58 0.70 10.48 1.74
CA GLU A 58 0.24 10.08 3.06
C GLU A 58 0.30 8.55 3.24
N PHE A 59 -0.25 7.82 2.27
CA PHE A 59 -0.20 6.37 2.26
C PHE A 59 1.23 5.82 2.23
N LEU A 60 2.10 6.39 1.39
CA LEU A 60 3.51 5.96 1.29
C LEU A 60 4.19 6.04 2.66
N LYS A 61 4.05 7.17 3.33
CA LYS A 61 4.67 7.40 4.64
C LYS A 61 4.17 6.39 5.69
N GLU A 62 2.86 6.23 5.81
CA GLU A 62 2.25 5.30 6.76
C GLU A 62 2.63 3.85 6.45
N ALA A 63 2.65 3.46 5.18
CA ALA A 63 3.04 2.12 4.74
C ALA A 63 4.51 1.82 5.09
N GLU A 64 5.43 2.77 4.89
CA GLU A 64 6.83 2.64 5.29
C GLU A 64 6.99 2.49 6.81
N GLU A 65 6.23 3.27 7.60
CA GLU A 65 6.25 3.22 9.07
C GLU A 65 5.84 1.85 9.62
N ILE A 66 4.86 1.18 9.00
CA ILE A 66 4.43 -0.18 9.38
C ILE A 66 5.28 -1.30 8.79
N GLY A 67 6.40 -0.97 8.13
CA GLY A 67 7.38 -1.95 7.66
C GLY A 67 7.23 -2.38 6.20
N VAL A 68 6.41 -1.71 5.38
CA VAL A 68 6.29 -2.02 3.95
C VAL A 68 7.37 -1.29 3.15
N ASN A 69 8.04 -2.01 2.26
CA ASN A 69 8.95 -1.40 1.29
C ASN A 69 8.12 -0.97 0.08
N CYS A 70 7.94 0.33 -0.09
CA CYS A 70 7.14 0.88 -1.16
C CYS A 70 7.81 2.08 -1.83
N LYS A 71 7.39 2.36 -3.06
CA LYS A 71 7.92 3.46 -3.87
C LYS A 71 6.78 4.22 -4.51
N LEU A 72 6.89 5.54 -4.55
CA LEU A 72 6.00 6.41 -5.29
C LEU A 72 6.61 6.74 -6.66
N LEU A 73 5.84 6.52 -7.71
CA LEU A 73 6.11 6.99 -9.07
C LEU A 73 5.08 8.06 -9.42
N ILE A 74 5.59 9.16 -9.97
CA ILE A 74 4.80 10.31 -10.40
C ILE A 74 4.98 10.44 -11.91
N ASP A 75 3.87 10.34 -12.65
CA ASP A 75 3.77 10.69 -14.08
C ASP A 75 3.02 12.02 -14.24
#